data_AF-A0A6I9QLC9-F1
#
_entry.id   AF-A0A6I9QLC9-F1
#
_cell.length_a   1.000
_cell.length_b   1.000
_cell.length_c   1.000
_cell.angle_alpha   90.00
_cell.angle_beta   90.00
_cell.angle_gamma   90.00
#
_symmetry.space_group_name_H-M   'P 1'
#
loop_
_entity.id
_entity.type
_entity.pdbx_description
1 polymer ?
#
loop_
_entity_poly.entity_id
_entity_poly.type
_entity_poly.pdbx_seq_one_letter_code
_entity_poly.pdbx_strand_id
1 'polypeptide(L)'
;MEQLSFSGILGNKQTSSPDFYNWNKVKIRYCDGSSFTGDIEAVNPATNLHFRGARVWRAIMDELLAKGMNKAQNALLSGCSAGGLASILHCDSFRDLLPAGATVKCFSDAGYFIDAKDVSGKESIKDFYSQVVTIHVS
;
A
#
# COMPACT_ATOMS: atom_id res chain seq x y z
N MET A 1 16.91 -9.39 9.44
CA MET A 1 15.84 -8.37 9.34
C MET A 1 15.43 -7.97 10.74
N GLU A 2 15.45 -6.68 11.05
CA GLU A 2 15.01 -6.16 12.34
C GLU A 2 13.48 -6.14 12.42
N GLN A 3 12.88 -6.47 13.57
CA GLN A 3 11.43 -6.42 13.73
C GLN A 3 10.92 -4.98 13.64
N LEU A 4 9.87 -4.76 12.84
CA LEU A 4 9.20 -3.46 12.83
C LEU A 4 8.32 -3.34 14.07
N SER A 5 8.48 -2.26 14.82
CA SER A 5 7.58 -1.93 15.91
C SER A 5 6.23 -1.41 15.39
N PHE A 6 5.18 -1.69 16.16
CA PHE A 6 3.87 -1.11 15.97
C PHE A 6 3.72 0.14 16.83
N SER A 7 3.24 1.22 16.22
CA SER A 7 3.02 2.53 16.84
C SER A 7 1.85 3.26 16.15
N GLY A 8 1.39 4.35 16.76
CA GLY A 8 0.25 5.13 16.26
C GLY A 8 -0.99 4.25 16.08
N ILE A 9 -1.62 4.31 14.89
CA ILE A 9 -2.80 3.51 14.55
C ILE A 9 -2.59 1.99 14.73
N LEU A 10 -1.35 1.50 14.56
CA LEU A 10 -1.00 0.09 14.77
C LEU A 10 -0.69 -0.25 16.24
N GLY A 11 -0.60 0.73 17.14
CA GLY A 11 -0.24 0.53 18.53
C GLY A 11 -1.20 -0.38 19.31
N ASN A 12 -0.67 -1.17 20.24
CA ASN A 12 -1.47 -2.13 21.04
C ASN A 12 -2.04 -1.55 22.34
N LYS A 13 -1.72 -0.29 22.67
CA LYS A 13 -2.27 0.40 23.84
C LYS A 13 -3.41 1.31 23.40
N GLN A 14 -4.55 1.23 24.10
CA GLN A 14 -5.70 2.09 23.85
C GLN A 14 -5.35 3.58 23.95
N THR A 15 -4.38 3.97 24.78
CA THR A 15 -3.90 5.36 24.86
C THR A 15 -3.20 5.84 23.58
N SER A 16 -2.59 4.92 22.81
CA SER A 16 -1.89 5.22 21.55
C SER A 16 -2.72 4.95 20.29
N SER A 17 -3.69 4.03 20.38
CA SER A 17 -4.61 3.65 19.30
C SER A 17 -6.02 3.43 19.89
N PRO A 18 -6.75 4.52 20.21
CA PRO A 18 -8.03 4.41 20.92
C PRO A 18 -9.05 3.49 20.22
N ASP A 19 -9.10 3.56 18.90
CA ASP A 19 -10.11 2.87 18.08
C ASP A 19 -9.66 1.48 17.61
N PHE A 20 -8.35 1.25 17.46
CA PHE A 20 -7.82 0.04 16.79
C PHE A 20 -6.88 -0.81 17.67
N TYR A 21 -6.70 -0.49 18.95
CA TYR A 21 -5.73 -1.19 19.80
C TYR A 21 -5.94 -2.72 19.89
N ASN A 22 -7.19 -3.21 19.75
CA ASN A 22 -7.52 -4.63 19.82
C ASN A 22 -7.77 -5.29 18.45
N TRP A 23 -7.54 -4.57 17.34
CA TRP A 23 -7.68 -5.14 16.00
C TRP A 23 -6.52 -6.06 15.64
N ASN A 24 -6.75 -6.99 14.71
CA ASN A 24 -5.66 -7.67 14.01
C ASN A 24 -4.86 -6.64 13.21
N LYS A 25 -3.53 -6.64 13.35
CA LYS A 25 -2.64 -5.65 12.74
C LYS A 25 -1.61 -6.30 11.85
N VAL A 26 -1.46 -5.74 10.65
CA VAL A 26 -0.49 -6.16 9.66
C VAL A 26 0.28 -4.94 9.20
N LYS A 27 1.61 -5.04 9.15
CA LYS A 27 2.47 -4.01 8.56
C LYS A 27 3.21 -4.61 7.39
N ILE A 28 2.84 -4.17 6.19
CA ILE A 28 3.46 -4.59 4.95
C ILE A 28 4.70 -3.73 4.70
N ARG A 29 5.84 -4.37 4.41
CA ARG A 29 7.04 -3.63 4.00
C ARG A 29 6.93 -3.22 2.54
N TYR A 30 7.24 -1.97 2.26
CA TYR A 30 7.32 -1.45 0.90
C TYR A 30 8.65 -1.82 0.26
N CYS A 31 8.61 -2.55 -0.86
CA CYS A 31 9.81 -3.04 -1.54
C CYS A 31 9.74 -3.03 -3.07
N ASP A 32 8.63 -2.57 -3.67
CA ASP A 32 8.43 -2.64 -5.12
C ASP A 32 8.71 -1.33 -5.86
N GLY A 33 8.68 -0.18 -5.18
CA GLY A 33 8.98 1.12 -5.79
C GLY A 33 7.83 1.79 -6.55
N SER A 34 6.64 1.17 -6.62
CA SER A 34 5.50 1.65 -7.40
C SER A 34 4.15 1.53 -6.70
N SER A 35 4.08 1.73 -5.38
CA SER A 35 2.82 1.61 -4.63
C SER A 35 2.09 0.28 -4.90
N PHE A 36 2.84 -0.81 -5.09
CA PHE A 36 2.37 -2.13 -5.45
C PHE A 36 1.62 -2.22 -6.80
N THR A 37 2.00 -1.44 -7.81
CA THR A 37 1.32 -1.43 -9.12
C THR A 37 2.11 -2.07 -10.26
N GLY A 38 3.44 -2.06 -10.21
CA GLY A 38 4.28 -2.61 -11.28
C GLY A 38 4.12 -4.12 -11.48
N ASP A 39 4.17 -4.59 -12.73
CA ASP A 39 4.03 -6.01 -13.07
C ASP A 39 4.91 -6.41 -14.27
N ILE A 40 6.22 -6.13 -14.19
CA ILE A 40 7.17 -6.45 -15.26
C ILE A 40 7.80 -7.84 -15.04
N GLU A 41 7.78 -8.66 -16.10
CA GLU A 41 8.47 -9.96 -16.11
C GLU A 41 9.99 -9.82 -16.16
N ALA A 42 10.49 -8.92 -17.00
CA ALA A 42 11.92 -8.69 -17.15
C ALA A 42 12.56 -8.27 -15.81
N VAL A 43 13.77 -8.76 -15.58
CA VAL A 43 14.61 -8.35 -14.45
C VAL A 43 15.63 -7.37 -14.99
N ASN A 44 15.89 -6.27 -14.27
CA ASN A 44 16.92 -5.34 -14.69
C ASN A 44 18.28 -6.07 -14.71
N PRO A 45 18.96 -6.22 -15.87
CA PRO A 45 20.15 -7.05 -15.97
C PRO A 45 21.37 -6.44 -15.28
N ALA A 46 21.38 -5.12 -15.07
CA ALA A 46 22.48 -4.41 -14.43
C ALA A 46 22.37 -4.40 -12.89
N THR A 47 21.15 -4.30 -12.37
CA THR A 47 20.90 -4.12 -10.92
C THR A 47 20.22 -5.32 -10.25
N ASN A 48 19.75 -6.30 -11.05
CA ASN A 48 18.93 -7.41 -10.60
C ASN A 48 17.64 -6.98 -9.85
N LEU A 49 17.14 -5.77 -10.13
CA LEU A 49 15.90 -5.27 -9.55
C LEU A 49 14.67 -5.89 -10.25
N HIS A 50 13.65 -6.17 -9.45
CA HIS A 50 12.37 -6.71 -9.88
C HIS A 50 11.25 -5.67 -9.62
N PHE A 51 10.52 -5.29 -10.66
CA PHE A 51 9.43 -4.33 -10.58
C PHE A 51 8.08 -5.05 -10.65
N ARG A 52 7.76 -5.79 -9.59
CA ARG A 52 6.64 -6.75 -9.52
C ARG A 52 5.67 -6.46 -8.36
N GLY A 53 5.46 -5.18 -8.07
CA GLY A 53 4.59 -4.72 -6.98
C GLY A 53 3.20 -5.36 -6.98
N ALA A 54 2.55 -5.48 -8.13
CA ALA A 54 1.22 -6.08 -8.23
C ALA A 54 1.22 -7.56 -7.83
N ARG A 55 2.28 -8.32 -8.15
CA ARG A 55 2.41 -9.73 -7.72
C ARG A 55 2.64 -9.83 -6.22
N VAL A 56 3.48 -8.96 -5.68
CA VAL A 56 3.74 -8.89 -4.24
C VAL A 56 2.44 -8.59 -3.48
N TRP A 57 1.64 -7.64 -3.97
CA TRP A 57 0.32 -7.34 -3.41
C TRP A 57 -0.61 -8.55 -3.39
N ARG A 58 -0.80 -9.21 -4.54
CA ARG A 58 -1.65 -10.41 -4.64
C ARG A 58 -1.20 -11.50 -3.66
N ALA A 59 0.09 -11.80 -3.63
CA ALA A 59 0.64 -12.82 -2.73
C ALA A 59 0.41 -12.49 -1.25
N ILE A 60 0.57 -11.23 -0.85
CA ILE A 60 0.30 -10.81 0.53
C ILE A 60 -1.19 -10.94 0.85
N MET A 61 -2.07 -10.49 -0.04
CA MET A 61 -3.51 -10.60 0.16
C MET A 61 -3.96 -12.06 0.31
N ASP A 62 -3.49 -12.95 -0.56
CA ASP A 62 -3.77 -14.39 -0.50
C ASP A 62 -3.30 -14.99 0.83
N GLU A 63 -2.11 -14.63 1.30
CA GLU A 63 -1.60 -15.08 2.59
C GLU A 63 -2.47 -14.58 3.76
N LEU A 64 -2.89 -13.31 3.74
CA LEU A 64 -3.74 -12.74 4.79
C LEU A 64 -5.14 -13.36 4.79
N LEU A 65 -5.72 -13.59 3.63
CA LEU A 65 -6.99 -14.31 3.48
C LEU A 65 -6.91 -15.70 4.09
N ALA A 66 -5.84 -16.45 3.79
CA ALA A 66 -5.60 -17.78 4.36
C ALA A 66 -5.41 -17.75 5.89
N LYS A 67 -4.87 -16.65 6.43
CA LYS A 67 -4.71 -16.43 7.88
C LYS A 67 -5.99 -15.92 8.58
N GLY A 68 -7.11 -15.83 7.87
CA GLY A 68 -8.42 -15.52 8.44
C GLY A 68 -8.96 -14.13 8.11
N MET A 69 -8.25 -13.32 7.31
CA MET A 69 -8.79 -12.04 6.84
C MET A 69 -10.08 -12.22 6.03
N ASN A 70 -10.27 -13.38 5.39
CA ASN A 70 -11.50 -13.74 4.68
C ASN A 70 -12.76 -13.81 5.55
N LYS A 71 -12.62 -13.76 6.88
CA LYS A 71 -13.73 -13.72 7.85
C LYS A 71 -13.90 -12.35 8.50
N ALA A 72 -13.13 -11.34 8.10
CA ALA A 72 -13.18 -10.03 8.70
C ALA A 72 -14.54 -9.36 8.44
N GLN A 73 -15.17 -8.84 9.49
CA GLN A 73 -16.39 -8.03 9.40
C GLN A 73 -16.08 -6.55 9.23
N ASN A 74 -14.90 -6.11 9.70
CA ASN A 74 -14.40 -4.76 9.55
C ASN A 74 -12.94 -4.85 9.06
N ALA A 75 -12.60 -4.06 8.05
CA ALA A 75 -11.23 -3.98 7.54
C ALA A 75 -10.87 -2.53 7.19
N LEU A 76 -9.63 -2.17 7.49
CA LEU A 76 -9.07 -0.86 7.17
C LEU A 76 -7.76 -1.07 6.40
N LEU A 77 -7.73 -0.65 5.13
CA LEU A 77 -6.49 -0.53 4.38
C LEU A 77 -5.92 0.87 4.59
N SER A 78 -4.72 0.97 5.13
CA SER A 78 -4.07 2.26 5.36
C SER A 78 -2.59 2.27 4.98
N GLY A 79 -2.09 3.46 4.70
CA GLY A 79 -0.68 3.68 4.41
C GLY A 79 -0.32 5.14 4.38
N CYS A 80 0.99 5.41 4.43
CA CYS A 80 1.57 6.75 4.43
C CYS A 80 2.42 6.96 3.16
N SER A 81 2.40 8.16 2.57
CA SER A 81 3.18 8.50 1.37
C SER A 81 2.87 7.55 0.19
N ALA A 82 3.86 6.83 -0.35
CA ALA A 82 3.63 5.81 -1.38
C ALA A 82 2.64 4.71 -0.94
N GLY A 83 2.58 4.38 0.35
CA GLY A 83 1.57 3.46 0.90
C GLY A 83 0.18 4.09 1.01
N GLY A 84 0.10 5.42 1.17
CA GLY A 84 -1.17 6.14 1.10
C GLY A 84 -1.73 6.11 -0.32
N LEU A 85 -0.86 6.33 -1.32
CA LEU A 85 -1.23 6.15 -2.73
C LEU A 85 -1.66 4.70 -3.02
N ALA A 86 -0.94 3.70 -2.50
CA ALA A 86 -1.36 2.30 -2.60
C ALA A 86 -2.75 2.07 -1.98
N SER A 87 -3.07 2.74 -0.87
CA SER A 87 -4.38 2.62 -0.22
C SER A 87 -5.51 3.21 -1.07
N ILE A 88 -5.23 4.25 -1.88
CA ILE A 88 -6.17 4.78 -2.86
C ILE A 88 -6.34 3.78 -4.01
N LEU A 89 -5.23 3.36 -4.62
CA LEU A 89 -5.22 2.56 -5.85
C LEU A 89 -5.79 1.15 -5.67
N HIS A 90 -5.61 0.55 -4.49
CA HIS A 90 -6.03 -0.83 -4.22
C HIS A 90 -7.29 -0.91 -3.34
N CYS A 91 -7.98 0.20 -3.04
CA CYS A 91 -9.11 0.19 -2.11
C CYS A 91 -10.25 -0.73 -2.57
N ASP A 92 -10.66 -0.58 -3.84
CA ASP A 92 -11.80 -1.32 -4.39
C ASP A 92 -11.45 -2.81 -4.52
N SER A 93 -10.27 -3.13 -5.05
CA SER A 93 -9.82 -4.53 -5.14
C SER A 93 -9.67 -5.17 -3.76
N PHE A 94 -9.22 -4.41 -2.74
CA PHE A 94 -9.18 -4.90 -1.36
C PHE A 94 -10.57 -5.16 -0.79
N ARG A 95 -11.56 -4.30 -1.10
CA ARG A 95 -12.97 -4.54 -0.72
C ARG A 95 -13.51 -5.83 -1.33
N ASP A 96 -13.21 -6.06 -2.60
CA ASP A 96 -13.73 -7.22 -3.35
C ASP A 96 -13.21 -8.57 -2.81
N LEU A 97 -12.09 -8.58 -2.08
CA LEU A 97 -11.54 -9.77 -1.43
C LEU A 97 -12.29 -10.19 -0.16
N LEU A 98 -13.14 -9.32 0.40
CA LEU A 98 -13.78 -9.51 1.69
C LEU A 98 -15.26 -9.88 1.56
N PRO A 99 -15.88 -10.47 2.61
CA PRO A 99 -17.30 -10.81 2.57
C PRO A 99 -18.16 -9.60 2.20
N ALA A 100 -19.22 -9.81 1.40
CA ALA A 100 -20.07 -8.72 0.92
C ALA A 100 -20.63 -7.81 2.03
N GLY A 101 -20.94 -8.40 3.20
CA GLY A 101 -21.43 -7.69 4.39
C GLY A 101 -20.34 -7.02 5.24
N ALA A 102 -19.05 -7.16 4.91
CA ALA A 102 -17.98 -6.53 5.64
C ALA A 102 -17.96 -5.01 5.40
N THR A 103 -17.65 -4.24 6.46
CA THR A 103 -17.36 -2.82 6.35
C THR A 103 -15.88 -2.63 6.05
N VAL A 104 -15.58 -2.21 4.83
CA VAL A 104 -14.21 -1.90 4.41
C VAL A 104 -14.05 -0.41 4.25
N LYS A 105 -12.97 0.12 4.80
CA LYS A 105 -12.57 1.53 4.65
C LYS A 105 -11.10 1.58 4.22
N CYS A 106 -10.74 2.67 3.55
CA CYS A 106 -9.38 2.95 3.16
C CYS A 106 -8.98 4.33 3.68
N PHE A 107 -7.75 4.45 4.16
CA PHE A 107 -7.20 5.67 4.73
C PHE A 107 -5.84 5.97 4.11
N SER A 108 -5.80 7.03 3.30
CA SER A 108 -4.58 7.53 2.68
C SER A 108 -4.00 8.68 3.50
N ASP A 109 -2.85 8.44 4.13
CA ASP A 109 -2.07 9.48 4.80
C ASP A 109 -0.97 9.97 3.85
N ALA A 110 -0.92 11.28 3.57
CA ALA A 110 0.06 11.91 2.68
C ALA A 110 0.23 11.22 1.29
N GLY A 111 -0.80 10.54 0.79
CA GLY A 111 -0.74 9.74 -0.44
C GLY A 111 -1.40 10.39 -1.67
N TYR A 112 -1.91 11.61 -1.55
CA TYR A 112 -2.52 12.35 -2.66
C TYR A 112 -1.50 13.31 -3.26
N PHE A 113 -1.08 13.03 -4.49
CA PHE A 113 -0.09 13.82 -5.23
C PHE A 113 -0.79 14.58 -6.35
N ILE A 114 -0.61 15.90 -6.38
CA ILE A 114 -1.32 16.78 -7.31
C ILE A 114 -0.50 16.92 -8.59
N ASP A 115 -1.15 16.70 -9.74
CA ASP A 115 -0.61 17.05 -11.05
C ASP A 115 -0.76 18.56 -11.28
N ALA A 116 0.18 19.32 -10.72
CA ALA A 116 0.24 20.78 -10.84
C ALA A 116 1.68 21.27 -10.76
N LYS A 117 1.88 22.52 -11.20
CA LYS A 117 3.16 23.21 -11.04
C LYS A 117 3.47 23.45 -9.55
N ASP A 118 4.71 23.20 -9.16
CA ASP A 118 5.20 23.54 -7.83
C ASP A 118 5.41 25.06 -7.66
N VAL A 119 5.85 25.47 -6.47
CA VAL A 119 6.10 26.89 -6.14
C VAL A 119 7.20 27.54 -7.00
N SER A 120 8.00 26.74 -7.71
CA SER A 120 9.01 27.22 -8.67
C SER A 120 8.50 27.21 -10.13
N GLY A 121 7.25 26.80 -10.36
CA GLY A 121 6.62 26.74 -11.67
C GLY A 121 6.91 25.46 -12.47
N LYS A 122 7.50 24.43 -11.84
CA LYS A 122 7.90 23.17 -12.50
C LYS A 122 6.87 22.05 -12.29
N GLU A 123 6.76 21.12 -13.23
CA GLU A 123 5.86 19.94 -13.13
C GLU A 123 6.51 18.78 -12.35
N SER A 124 7.15 19.07 -11.21
CA SER A 124 8.03 18.13 -10.49
C SER A 124 7.38 16.78 -10.14
N ILE A 125 6.10 16.77 -9.74
CA ILE A 125 5.36 15.54 -9.41
C ILE A 125 5.09 14.70 -10.67
N LYS A 126 4.69 15.36 -11.76
CA LYS A 126 4.45 14.69 -13.05
C LYS A 126 5.73 14.09 -13.60
N ASP A 127 6.84 14.81 -13.54
CA ASP A 127 8.16 14.32 -13.97
C ASP A 127 8.61 13.12 -13.14
N PHE A 128 8.39 13.16 -11.82
CA PHE A 128 8.68 12.04 -10.91
C PHE A 128 7.85 10.81 -11.27
N TYR A 129 6.51 10.94 -11.38
CA TYR A 129 5.66 9.79 -11.69
C TYR A 129 5.83 9.27 -13.12
N SER A 130 6.23 10.11 -14.07
CA SER A 130 6.60 9.66 -15.42
C SER A 130 7.78 8.69 -15.38
N GLN A 131 8.78 8.93 -14.53
CA GLN A 131 9.89 8.01 -14.33
C GLN A 131 9.45 6.71 -13.64
N VAL A 132 8.56 6.81 -12.63
CA VAL A 132 8.00 5.61 -11.97
C VAL A 132 7.28 4.74 -13.00
N VAL A 133 6.41 5.31 -13.82
CA VAL A 133 5.66 4.58 -14.87
C VAL A 133 6.61 3.95 -15.89
N THR A 134 7.62 4.68 -16.35
CA THR A 134 8.62 4.19 -17.31
C THR A 134 9.33 2.93 -16.81
N ILE A 135 9.62 2.85 -15.52
CA ILE A 135 10.38 1.72 -14.95
C ILE A 135 9.49 0.54 -14.56
N HIS A 136 8.19 0.76 -14.30
CA HIS A 136 7.31 -0.26 -13.68
C HIS A 136 6.16 -0.75 -14.58
N VAL A 137 5.91 -0.10 -15.71
CA VAL A 137 4.84 -0.46 -16.66
C VAL A 137 5.39 -0.84 -18.04
N SER A 138 6.58 -0.36 -18.39
CA SER A 138 7.16 -0.44 -19.75
C SER A 138 8.12 -1.60 -19.92
#